data_AF-A0A7W1WJS3-F1
#
_entry.id   AF-A0A7W1WJS3-F1
#
_cell.length_a   1.000
_cell.length_b   1.000
_cell.length_c   1.000
_cell.angle_alpha   90.00
_cell.angle_beta   90.00
_cell.angle_gamma   90.00
#
_symmetry.space_group_name_H-M   'P 1'
#
loop_
_entity.id
_entity.type
_entity.pdbx_description
1 polymer ?
#
loop_
_entity_poly.entity_id
_entity_poly.type
_entity_poly.pdbx_seq_one_letter_code
_entity_poly.pdbx_strand_id
1 'polypeptide(L)'
;MNFVSVGDLSRVFTLRSANSNLRSDIQRLSQEVTTGLRADIPKHLNGDLVGLATIEHGLSQARAFRRASSEAASTASSMQAALGSLQDISETMGGSMLSDTSLAVNHTLKSVATSVAGQLDSAISALNTTAGGKFIFSGAKMDKPAMISTNDLIGQAQSVIAGAATSADALQRLNDWFDAAPGAGGFADTAYQGSTEQVAEFGIDAATTIRFGQTANDGATRKILLGLTIGALVAKGAFDGDHAAQVDMMRAGGAAMMEGNSGMVLMRADLGVTEHIIERGSVRLDTMLTSLQIERTNMIQADTYEAGSQLIQTETQLEALFAMTARLSNLSLAKYL
;
A
#
# COMPACT_ATOMS: atom_id res chain seq x y z
N MET A 1 10.03 -17.72 -78.58
CA MET A 1 9.12 -18.12 -77.49
C MET A 1 9.83 -19.15 -76.66
N ASN A 2 10.35 -18.75 -75.50
CA ASN A 2 11.14 -19.63 -74.65
C ASN A 2 10.16 -20.54 -73.89
N PHE A 3 10.18 -21.84 -74.17
CA PHE A 3 9.39 -22.82 -73.43
C PHE A 3 9.97 -22.91 -72.02
N VAL A 4 9.40 -22.15 -71.09
CA VAL A 4 9.64 -22.34 -69.67
C VAL A 4 9.02 -23.69 -69.32
N SER A 5 9.86 -24.72 -69.25
CA SER A 5 9.46 -26.05 -68.82
C SER A 5 8.87 -25.97 -67.40
N VAL A 6 7.78 -26.69 -67.14
CA VAL A 6 7.16 -26.83 -65.81
C VAL A 6 8.22 -27.24 -64.75
N GLY A 7 9.26 -27.96 -65.17
CA GLY A 7 10.41 -28.32 -64.34
C GLY A 7 11.24 -27.12 -63.86
N ASP A 8 11.51 -26.11 -64.71
CA ASP A 8 12.31 -24.93 -64.33
C ASP A 8 11.52 -23.99 -63.40
N LEU A 9 10.23 -23.82 -63.62
CA LEU A 9 9.35 -23.06 -62.72
C LEU A 9 9.27 -23.71 -61.34
N SER A 10 9.14 -25.04 -61.29
CA SER A 10 9.12 -25.77 -60.02
C SER A 10 10.44 -25.62 -59.25
N ARG A 11 11.58 -25.60 -59.95
CA ARG A 11 12.92 -25.50 -59.37
C ARG A 11 13.23 -24.09 -58.83
N VAL A 12 12.78 -23.06 -59.53
CA VAL A 12 12.87 -21.67 -59.04
C VAL A 12 11.98 -21.46 -57.81
N PHE A 13 10.78 -22.07 -57.81
CA PHE A 13 9.87 -21.99 -56.68
C PHE A 13 10.43 -22.69 -55.44
N THR A 14 11.01 -23.90 -55.59
CA THR A 14 11.66 -24.61 -54.47
C THR A 14 12.86 -23.86 -53.91
N LEU A 15 13.72 -23.27 -54.75
CA LEU A 15 14.85 -22.45 -54.30
C LEU A 15 14.41 -21.19 -53.56
N ARG A 16 13.36 -20.51 -54.05
CA ARG A 16 12.80 -19.33 -53.38
C ARG A 16 12.18 -19.70 -52.02
N SER A 17 11.45 -20.80 -51.97
CA SER A 17 10.88 -21.32 -50.72
C SER A 17 11.98 -21.69 -49.71
N ALA A 18 13.02 -22.41 -50.16
CA ALA A 18 14.16 -22.76 -49.31
C ALA A 18 14.90 -21.54 -48.78
N ASN A 19 15.16 -20.52 -49.61
CA ASN A 19 15.75 -19.25 -49.17
C ASN A 19 14.87 -18.54 -48.13
N SER A 20 13.55 -18.50 -48.35
CA SER A 20 12.61 -17.91 -47.39
C SER A 20 12.63 -18.64 -46.05
N ASN A 21 12.65 -19.98 -46.07
CA ASN A 21 12.68 -20.80 -44.87
C ASN A 21 13.99 -20.62 -44.10
N LEU A 22 15.14 -20.70 -44.78
CA LEU A 22 16.45 -20.51 -44.16
C LEU A 22 16.60 -19.11 -43.53
N ARG A 23 16.11 -18.06 -44.20
CA ARG A 23 16.10 -16.71 -43.62
C ARG A 23 15.20 -16.62 -42.39
N SER A 24 14.03 -17.25 -42.42
CA SER A 24 13.13 -17.31 -41.26
C SER A 24 13.76 -18.07 -40.09
N ASP A 25 14.47 -19.16 -40.37
CA ASP A 25 15.17 -19.95 -39.35
C ASP A 25 16.35 -19.18 -38.76
N ILE A 26 17.13 -18.45 -39.56
CA ILE A 26 18.18 -17.56 -39.08
C ILE A 26 17.62 -16.48 -38.14
N GLN A 27 16.51 -15.83 -38.52
CA GLN A 27 15.87 -14.83 -37.66
C GLN A 27 15.39 -15.43 -36.34
N ARG A 28 14.74 -16.59 -36.41
CA ARG A 28 14.25 -17.33 -35.25
C ARG A 28 15.39 -17.74 -34.32
N LEU A 29 16.43 -18.38 -34.84
CA LEU A 29 17.57 -18.85 -34.06
C LEU A 29 18.39 -17.69 -33.50
N SER A 30 18.53 -16.59 -34.24
CA SER A 30 19.16 -15.36 -33.75
C SER A 30 18.37 -14.78 -32.56
N GLN A 31 17.04 -14.78 -32.62
CA GLN A 31 16.19 -14.39 -31.49
C GLN A 31 16.37 -15.34 -30.31
N GLU A 32 16.39 -16.66 -30.52
CA GLU A 32 16.58 -17.66 -29.45
C GLU A 32 17.94 -17.52 -28.76
N VAL A 33 19.02 -17.27 -29.53
CA VAL A 33 20.37 -17.05 -28.99
C VAL A 33 20.46 -15.75 -28.20
N THR A 34 19.83 -14.67 -28.68
CA THR A 34 19.92 -13.35 -28.03
C THR A 34 19.02 -13.22 -26.81
N THR A 35 17.83 -13.82 -26.83
CA THR A 35 16.86 -13.75 -25.73
C THR A 35 17.00 -14.89 -24.72
N GLY A 36 17.60 -16.02 -25.13
CA GLY A 36 17.63 -17.25 -24.34
C GLY A 36 16.27 -17.95 -24.24
N LEU A 37 15.26 -17.49 -24.99
CA LEU A 37 13.89 -18.02 -24.97
C LEU A 37 13.53 -18.61 -26.33
N ARG A 38 12.73 -19.69 -26.34
CA ARG A 38 12.20 -20.27 -27.57
C ARG A 38 11.27 -19.28 -28.27
N ALA A 39 11.51 -19.04 -29.56
CA ALA A 39 10.75 -18.08 -30.34
C ALA A 39 9.34 -18.58 -30.70
N ASP A 40 9.17 -19.90 -30.87
CA ASP A 40 7.87 -20.56 -31.10
C ASP A 40 7.53 -21.48 -29.91
N ILE A 41 6.95 -20.88 -28.87
CA ILE A 41 6.57 -21.57 -27.63
C ILE A 41 5.52 -22.68 -27.89
N PRO A 42 4.44 -22.45 -28.66
CA PRO A 42 3.47 -23.52 -28.96
C PRO A 42 4.12 -24.72 -29.66
N LYS A 43 5.01 -24.49 -30.62
CA LYS A 43 5.73 -25.58 -31.28
C LYS A 43 6.70 -26.28 -30.34
N HIS A 44 7.40 -25.54 -29.48
CA HIS A 44 8.31 -26.10 -28.47
C HIS A 44 7.57 -27.02 -27.48
N LEU A 45 6.37 -26.62 -27.06
CA LEU A 45 5.52 -27.35 -26.12
C LEU A 45 4.61 -28.39 -26.82
N ASN A 46 4.84 -28.70 -28.09
CA ASN A 46 4.01 -29.64 -28.88
C ASN A 46 2.50 -29.32 -28.87
N GLY A 47 2.13 -28.04 -28.71
CA GLY A 47 0.75 -27.56 -28.64
C GLY A 47 0.10 -27.66 -27.26
N ASP A 48 0.75 -28.23 -26.24
CA ASP A 48 0.22 -28.25 -24.87
C ASP A 48 0.60 -26.96 -24.12
N LEU A 49 -0.32 -26.00 -24.15
CA LEU A 49 -0.16 -24.70 -23.48
C LEU A 49 -0.82 -24.67 -22.10
N VAL A 50 -1.44 -25.76 -21.63
CA VAL A 50 -2.23 -25.75 -20.38
C VAL A 50 -1.35 -25.47 -19.18
N GLY A 51 -0.17 -26.10 -19.12
CA GLY A 51 0.82 -25.86 -18.05
C GLY A 51 1.29 -24.41 -18.02
N LEU A 52 1.65 -23.85 -19.18
CA LEU A 52 2.12 -22.46 -19.29
C LEU A 52 1.02 -21.46 -18.92
N ALA A 53 -0.22 -21.68 -19.37
CA ALA A 53 -1.36 -20.84 -19.04
C ALA A 53 -1.66 -20.84 -17.53
N THR A 54 -1.52 -22.00 -16.88
CA THR A 54 -1.71 -22.14 -15.43
C THR A 54 -0.65 -21.33 -14.66
N ILE A 55 0.62 -21.40 -15.08
CA ILE A 55 1.71 -20.62 -14.47
C ILE A 55 1.50 -19.12 -14.68
N GLU A 56 1.16 -18.68 -15.89
CA GLU A 56 0.88 -17.27 -16.19
C GLU A 56 -0.30 -16.73 -15.37
N HIS A 57 -1.36 -17.54 -15.20
CA HIS A 57 -2.47 -17.19 -14.32
C HIS A 57 -2.01 -17.02 -12.86
N GLY A 58 -1.23 -17.97 -12.34
CA GLY A 58 -0.66 -17.90 -11.00
C GLY A 58 0.23 -16.67 -10.80
N LEU A 59 1.07 -16.33 -11.78
CA LEU A 59 1.89 -15.12 -11.76
C LEU A 59 1.03 -13.85 -11.72
N SER A 60 -0.01 -13.78 -12.54
CA SER A 60 -0.93 -12.64 -12.58
C SER A 60 -1.63 -12.44 -11.23
N GLN A 61 -2.14 -13.53 -10.65
CA GLN A 61 -2.81 -13.51 -9.35
C GLN A 61 -1.84 -13.12 -8.22
N ALA A 62 -0.66 -13.74 -8.14
CA ALA A 62 0.34 -13.42 -7.11
C ALA A 62 0.81 -11.96 -7.22
N ARG A 63 0.98 -11.41 -8.43
CA ARG A 63 1.28 -9.98 -8.63
C ARG A 63 0.16 -9.07 -8.15
N ALA A 64 -1.11 -9.47 -8.34
CA ALA A 64 -2.26 -8.71 -7.84
C ALA A 64 -2.28 -8.67 -6.31
N PHE A 65 -2.13 -9.82 -5.65
CA PHE A 65 -2.02 -9.89 -4.19
C PHE A 65 -0.81 -9.13 -3.64
N ARG A 66 0.34 -9.17 -4.33
CA ARG A 66 1.53 -8.41 -3.91
C ARG A 66 1.27 -6.89 -3.93
N ARG A 67 0.54 -6.39 -4.93
CA ARG A 67 0.15 -4.95 -4.97
C ARG A 67 -0.77 -4.61 -3.81
N ALA A 68 -1.81 -5.42 -3.56
CA ALA A 68 -2.72 -5.21 -2.44
C ALA A 68 -2.00 -5.28 -1.08
N SER A 69 -1.09 -6.24 -0.91
CA SER A 69 -0.27 -6.37 0.31
C SER A 69 0.65 -5.16 0.51
N SER A 70 1.23 -4.61 -0.56
CA SER A 70 2.04 -3.40 -0.49
C SER A 70 1.22 -2.16 -0.10
N GLU A 71 -0.02 -2.03 -0.59
CA GLU A 71 -0.93 -0.96 -0.20
C GLU A 71 -1.33 -1.09 1.28
N ALA A 72 -1.65 -2.32 1.72
CA ALA A 72 -1.93 -2.63 3.10
C ALA A 72 -0.73 -2.30 4.02
N ALA A 73 0.48 -2.69 3.63
CA ALA A 73 1.71 -2.39 4.39
C ALA A 73 1.94 -0.89 4.53
N SER A 74 1.78 -0.13 3.45
CA SER A 74 1.92 1.34 3.48
C SER A 74 0.86 2.00 4.36
N THR A 75 -0.36 1.46 4.36
CA THR A 75 -1.45 1.93 5.21
C THR A 75 -1.13 1.66 6.67
N ALA A 76 -0.75 0.42 7.02
CA ALA A 76 -0.40 0.02 8.37
C ALA A 76 0.76 0.85 8.94
N SER A 77 1.83 1.07 8.16
CA SER A 77 2.97 1.90 8.57
C SER A 77 2.57 3.35 8.83
N SER A 78 1.68 3.90 8.00
CA SER A 78 1.16 5.27 8.17
C SER A 78 0.30 5.38 9.43
N MET A 79 -0.52 4.35 9.72
CA MET A 79 -1.29 4.26 10.95
C MET A 79 -0.36 4.15 12.17
N GLN A 80 0.65 3.29 12.16
CA GLN A 80 1.62 3.17 13.26
C GLN A 80 2.33 4.49 13.56
N ALA A 81 2.75 5.21 12.51
CA ALA A 81 3.42 6.50 12.68
C ALA A 81 2.49 7.54 13.34
N ALA A 82 1.24 7.63 12.88
CA ALA A 82 0.26 8.54 13.46
C ALA A 82 -0.10 8.18 14.91
N LEU A 83 -0.33 6.89 15.21
CA LEU A 83 -0.60 6.42 16.57
C LEU A 83 0.62 6.62 17.49
N GLY A 84 1.84 6.43 16.98
CA GLY A 84 3.08 6.74 17.68
C GLY A 84 3.18 8.21 18.05
N SER A 85 2.87 9.11 17.10
CA SER A 85 2.83 10.55 17.39
C SER A 85 1.82 10.92 18.47
N LEU A 86 0.64 10.28 18.49
CA LEU A 86 -0.36 10.50 19.55
C LEU A 86 0.13 10.00 20.91
N GLN A 87 0.79 8.85 20.95
CA GLN A 87 1.42 8.32 22.16
C GLN A 87 2.48 9.29 22.70
N ASP A 88 3.40 9.77 21.87
CA ASP A 88 4.47 10.70 22.29
C ASP A 88 3.90 12.02 22.82
N ILE A 89 2.87 12.56 22.14
CA ILE A 89 2.12 13.73 22.61
C ILE A 89 1.47 13.44 23.96
N SER A 90 0.81 12.28 24.08
CA SER A 90 0.12 11.87 25.29
C SER A 90 1.04 11.77 26.50
N GLU A 91 2.19 11.11 26.32
CA GLU A 91 3.20 10.92 27.35
C GLU A 91 3.79 12.26 27.82
N THR A 92 4.22 13.09 26.88
CA THR A 92 4.90 14.36 27.18
C THR A 92 3.94 15.38 27.81
N MET A 93 2.77 15.57 27.21
CA MET A 93 1.80 16.55 27.68
C MET A 93 1.09 16.08 28.94
N GLY A 94 0.70 14.80 29.01
CA GLY A 94 0.06 14.24 30.19
C GLY A 94 0.96 14.31 31.43
N GLY A 95 2.27 14.02 31.28
CA GLY A 95 3.24 14.21 32.36
C GLY A 95 3.37 15.66 32.81
N SER A 96 3.37 16.61 31.87
CA SER A 96 3.42 18.05 32.17
C SER A 96 2.17 18.54 32.90
N MET A 97 1.00 17.99 32.57
CA MET A 97 -0.30 18.29 33.18
C MET A 97 -0.49 17.62 34.56
N LEU A 98 0.30 16.61 34.90
CA LEU A 98 0.29 15.95 36.22
C LEU A 98 1.36 16.50 37.17
N SER A 99 2.26 17.36 36.69
CA SER A 99 3.34 17.94 37.49
C SER A 99 2.82 19.05 38.41
N ASP A 100 2.81 18.77 39.72
CA ASP A 100 2.41 19.74 40.75
C ASP A 100 3.25 21.02 40.69
N THR A 101 4.55 20.90 40.44
CA THR A 101 5.46 22.06 40.29
C THR A 101 5.06 22.93 39.09
N SER A 102 4.67 22.30 37.97
CA SER A 102 4.27 23.01 36.75
C SER A 102 2.94 23.74 36.94
N LEU A 103 2.07 23.20 37.79
CA LEU A 103 0.73 23.70 38.03
C LEU A 103 0.63 24.66 39.22
N ALA A 104 1.66 24.77 40.07
CA ALA A 104 1.63 25.54 41.31
C ALA A 104 1.42 27.05 41.16
N VAL A 105 1.70 27.62 39.97
CA VAL A 105 1.59 29.07 39.73
C VAL A 105 0.82 29.33 38.45
N ASN A 106 -0.06 30.34 38.46
CA ASN A 106 -0.90 30.71 37.31
C ASN A 106 -0.12 30.87 35.99
N HIS A 107 1.04 31.52 36.01
CA HIS A 107 1.80 31.75 34.78
C HIS A 107 2.36 30.46 34.17
N THR A 108 2.88 29.54 35.00
CA THR A 108 3.38 28.24 34.53
C THR A 108 2.24 27.35 34.07
N LEU A 109 1.13 27.32 34.83
CA LEU A 109 -0.08 26.60 34.45
C LEU A 109 -0.58 27.05 33.06
N LYS A 110 -0.67 28.36 32.83
CA LYS A 110 -1.11 28.91 31.53
C LYS A 110 -0.14 28.55 30.40
N SER A 111 1.16 28.54 30.68
CA SER A 111 2.18 28.10 29.72
C SER A 111 2.00 26.64 29.32
N VAL A 112 1.81 25.74 30.30
CA VAL A 112 1.53 24.31 30.04
C VAL A 112 0.23 24.16 29.26
N ALA A 113 -0.86 24.81 29.68
CA ALA A 113 -2.13 24.76 28.98
C ALA A 113 -2.00 25.21 27.51
N THR A 114 -1.26 26.28 27.25
CA THR A 114 -1.01 26.79 25.89
C THR A 114 -0.18 25.80 25.07
N SER A 115 0.82 25.15 25.67
CA SER A 115 1.62 24.10 25.02
C SER A 115 0.75 22.89 24.64
N VAL A 116 -0.10 22.43 25.56
CA VAL A 116 -1.07 21.34 25.34
C VAL A 116 -2.05 21.70 24.21
N ALA A 117 -2.57 22.94 24.22
CA ALA A 117 -3.46 23.43 23.18
C ALA A 117 -2.80 23.41 21.78
N GLY A 118 -1.49 23.72 21.71
CA GLY A 118 -0.72 23.63 20.46
C GLY A 118 -0.57 22.20 19.94
N GLN A 119 -0.50 21.21 20.83
CA GLN A 119 -0.40 19.79 20.44
C GLN A 119 -1.73 19.18 20.00
N LEU A 120 -2.87 19.77 20.37
CA LEU A 120 -4.18 19.30 19.90
C LEU A 120 -4.29 19.35 18.37
N ASP A 121 -3.75 20.39 17.74
CA ASP A 121 -3.75 20.52 16.27
C ASP A 121 -2.87 19.45 15.60
N SER A 122 -1.74 19.14 16.21
CA SER A 122 -0.84 18.08 15.76
C SER A 122 -1.51 16.70 15.89
N ALA A 123 -2.23 16.45 16.99
CA ALA A 123 -2.99 15.23 17.20
C ALA A 123 -4.12 15.05 16.17
N ILE A 124 -4.91 16.09 15.92
CA ILE A 124 -5.98 16.06 14.90
C ILE A 124 -5.38 15.87 13.49
N SER A 125 -4.26 16.53 13.20
CA SER A 125 -3.56 16.36 11.92
C SER A 125 -3.07 14.93 11.73
N ALA A 126 -2.51 14.30 12.77
CA ALA A 126 -2.11 12.89 12.74
C ALA A 126 -3.30 11.97 12.46
N LEU A 127 -4.45 12.22 13.08
CA LEU A 127 -5.69 11.45 12.84
C LEU A 127 -6.31 11.71 11.46
N ASN A 128 -6.03 12.86 10.85
CA ASN A 128 -6.45 13.20 9.50
C ASN A 128 -5.41 12.82 8.43
N THR A 129 -4.44 11.94 8.76
CA THR A 129 -3.45 11.45 7.80
C THR A 129 -4.09 10.59 6.71
N THR A 130 -3.53 10.69 5.50
CA THR A 130 -3.95 9.89 4.34
C THR A 130 -2.88 8.90 3.91
N ALA A 131 -3.29 7.71 3.46
CA ALA A 131 -2.45 6.77 2.73
C ALA A 131 -3.12 6.44 1.39
N GLY A 132 -2.37 6.54 0.28
CA GLY A 132 -2.93 6.30 -1.07
C GLY A 132 -4.09 7.24 -1.44
N GLY A 133 -4.14 8.46 -0.87
CA GLY A 133 -5.21 9.43 -1.11
C GLY A 133 -6.50 9.18 -0.31
N LYS A 134 -6.48 8.25 0.65
CA LYS A 134 -7.61 7.87 1.50
C LYS A 134 -7.30 8.15 2.97
N PHE A 135 -8.28 8.66 3.72
CA PHE A 135 -8.12 8.87 5.16
C PHE A 135 -8.19 7.54 5.92
N ILE A 136 -7.12 7.23 6.66
CA ILE A 136 -6.90 5.89 7.23
C ILE A 136 -7.63 5.66 8.57
N PHE A 137 -8.07 6.73 9.24
CA PHE A 137 -8.79 6.67 10.51
C PHE A 137 -10.29 7.00 10.40
N SER A 138 -10.79 7.23 9.18
CA SER A 138 -12.19 7.59 8.90
C SER A 138 -13.14 6.39 8.76
N GLY A 139 -12.67 5.17 9.08
CA GLY A 139 -13.45 3.94 8.90
C GLY A 139 -13.81 3.72 7.42
N ALA A 140 -15.06 3.37 7.14
CA ALA A 140 -15.52 3.15 5.76
C ALA A 140 -15.61 4.43 4.89
N LYS A 141 -15.68 5.63 5.50
CA LYS A 141 -15.77 6.92 4.79
C LYS A 141 -14.39 7.52 4.54
N MET A 142 -13.63 6.87 3.67
CA MET A 142 -12.24 7.23 3.38
C MET A 142 -12.06 8.51 2.54
N ASP A 143 -13.15 9.10 2.05
CA ASP A 143 -13.18 10.30 1.20
C ASP A 143 -13.15 11.62 1.99
N LYS A 144 -13.29 11.57 3.32
CA LYS A 144 -13.33 12.74 4.20
C LYS A 144 -12.39 12.59 5.40
N PRO A 145 -11.90 13.72 5.95
CA PRO A 145 -11.14 13.72 7.19
C PRO A 145 -11.85 12.94 8.29
N ALA A 146 -11.10 12.29 9.17
CA ALA A 146 -11.65 11.52 10.28
C ALA A 146 -12.23 12.44 11.37
N MET A 147 -11.66 13.64 11.50
CA MET A 147 -11.91 14.59 12.57
C MET A 147 -12.24 15.99 12.03
N ILE A 148 -13.12 16.70 12.74
CA ILE A 148 -13.32 18.15 12.59
C ILE A 148 -12.04 18.95 12.88
N SER A 149 -12.07 20.26 12.58
CA SER A 149 -10.95 21.14 12.89
C SER A 149 -10.75 21.33 14.40
N THR A 150 -9.53 21.66 14.80
CA THR A 150 -9.17 21.98 16.20
C THR A 150 -10.07 23.06 16.81
N ASN A 151 -10.37 24.11 16.05
CA ASN A 151 -11.21 25.21 16.51
C ASN A 151 -12.67 24.78 16.71
N ASP A 152 -13.19 23.95 15.81
CA ASP A 152 -14.55 23.42 15.93
C ASP A 152 -14.67 22.49 17.13
N LEU A 153 -13.65 21.64 17.38
CA LEU A 153 -13.62 20.76 18.54
C LEU A 153 -13.62 21.54 19.85
N ILE A 154 -12.77 22.56 19.96
CA ILE A 154 -12.73 23.44 21.13
C ILE A 154 -14.07 24.18 21.28
N GLY A 155 -14.67 24.67 20.19
CA GLY A 155 -15.96 25.37 20.24
C GLY A 155 -17.12 24.47 20.70
N GLN A 156 -17.14 23.21 20.25
CA GLN A 156 -18.09 22.21 20.74
C GLN A 156 -17.87 21.93 22.24
N ALA A 157 -16.62 21.72 22.65
CA ALA A 157 -16.28 21.45 24.05
C ALA A 157 -16.62 22.64 24.98
N GLN A 158 -16.44 23.88 24.52
CA GLN A 158 -16.88 25.09 25.23
C GLN A 158 -18.40 25.11 25.42
N SER A 159 -19.15 24.68 24.41
CA SER A 159 -20.61 24.58 24.47
C SER A 159 -21.06 23.49 25.45
N VAL A 160 -20.35 22.36 25.52
CA VAL A 160 -20.62 21.25 26.46
C VAL A 160 -20.46 21.69 27.93
N ILE A 161 -19.41 22.45 28.24
CA ILE A 161 -19.16 22.93 29.61
C ILE A 161 -19.92 24.22 29.96
N ALA A 162 -20.71 24.77 29.04
CA ALA A 162 -21.43 26.01 29.28
C ALA A 162 -22.38 25.87 30.49
N GLY A 163 -22.28 26.81 31.41
CA GLY A 163 -23.07 26.82 32.65
C GLY A 163 -22.63 25.80 33.71
N ALA A 164 -21.48 25.15 33.54
CA ALA A 164 -20.89 24.34 34.62
C ALA A 164 -20.42 25.25 35.76
N ALA A 165 -20.86 24.96 36.99
CA ALA A 165 -20.53 25.78 38.16
C ALA A 165 -19.18 25.42 38.79
N THR A 166 -18.68 24.20 38.53
CA THR A 166 -17.43 23.68 39.11
C THR A 166 -16.61 22.95 38.06
N SER A 167 -15.30 22.82 38.30
CA SER A 167 -14.41 21.99 37.47
C SER A 167 -14.91 20.55 37.37
N ALA A 168 -15.43 19.98 38.46
CA ALA A 168 -15.98 18.63 38.49
C ALA A 168 -17.20 18.46 37.56
N ASP A 169 -18.15 19.40 37.56
CA ASP A 169 -19.31 19.37 36.65
C ASP A 169 -18.86 19.50 35.18
N ALA A 170 -17.93 20.42 34.89
CA ALA A 170 -17.37 20.58 33.55
C ALA A 170 -16.66 19.31 33.06
N LEU A 171 -15.84 18.69 33.90
CA LEU A 171 -15.13 17.45 33.58
C LEU A 171 -16.09 16.28 33.37
N GLN A 172 -17.15 16.16 34.18
CA GLN A 172 -18.16 15.13 34.00
C GLN A 172 -18.86 15.29 32.64
N ARG A 173 -19.33 16.50 32.31
CA ARG A 173 -20.00 16.76 31.02
C ARG A 173 -19.09 16.47 29.82
N LEU A 174 -17.81 16.81 29.91
CA LEU A 174 -16.84 16.48 28.86
C LEU A 174 -16.64 14.97 28.73
N ASN A 175 -16.47 14.26 29.83
CA ASN A 175 -16.35 12.79 29.80
C ASN A 175 -17.60 12.16 29.18
N ASP A 176 -18.79 12.56 29.62
CA ASP A 176 -20.06 12.06 29.11
C ASP A 176 -20.20 12.32 27.60
N TRP A 177 -19.77 13.49 27.12
CA TRP A 177 -19.78 13.82 25.70
C TRP A 177 -18.76 13.03 24.87
N PHE A 178 -17.54 12.81 25.38
CA PHE A 178 -16.52 11.99 24.70
C PHE A 178 -16.85 10.49 24.71
N ASP A 179 -17.43 9.99 25.79
CA ASP A 179 -17.77 8.57 25.98
C ASP A 179 -19.16 8.21 25.42
N ALA A 180 -19.97 9.20 25.04
CA ALA A 180 -21.28 8.99 24.45
C ALA A 180 -21.23 8.04 23.23
N ALA A 181 -22.18 7.12 23.21
CA ALA A 181 -22.35 6.15 22.13
C ALA A 181 -22.81 6.85 20.83
N PRO A 182 -22.52 6.28 19.64
CA PRO A 182 -23.04 6.81 18.39
C PRO A 182 -24.57 6.93 18.41
N GLY A 183 -25.08 8.07 17.95
CA GLY A 183 -26.50 8.44 17.97
C GLY A 183 -26.97 9.15 19.25
N ALA A 184 -26.11 9.32 20.25
CA ALA A 184 -26.44 10.00 21.51
C ALA A 184 -26.13 11.52 21.49
N GLY A 185 -25.56 12.05 20.40
CA GLY A 185 -25.17 13.46 20.25
C GLY A 185 -23.79 13.78 20.84
N GLY A 186 -22.92 12.77 20.94
CA GLY A 186 -21.59 12.87 21.52
C GLY A 186 -20.48 13.18 20.52
N PHE A 187 -19.23 13.03 20.97
CA PHE A 187 -18.02 13.11 20.13
C PHE A 187 -18.13 12.27 18.86
N ALA A 188 -18.65 11.04 18.98
CA ALA A 188 -18.81 10.12 17.86
C ALA A 188 -19.73 10.65 16.75
N ASP A 189 -20.64 11.58 17.08
CA ASP A 189 -21.63 12.12 16.16
C ASP A 189 -21.27 13.51 15.63
N THR A 190 -20.58 14.33 16.45
CA THR A 190 -20.35 15.75 16.14
C THR A 190 -18.90 16.09 15.83
N ALA A 191 -17.93 15.29 16.31
CA ALA A 191 -16.50 15.52 16.12
C ALA A 191 -15.84 14.50 15.19
N TYR A 192 -16.24 13.23 15.30
CA TYR A 192 -15.84 12.19 14.37
C TYR A 192 -16.66 12.27 13.08
N GLN A 193 -15.98 12.43 11.94
CA GLN A 193 -16.61 12.56 10.61
C GLN A 193 -16.58 11.25 9.80
N GLY A 194 -15.95 10.21 10.33
CA GLY A 194 -15.83 8.91 9.69
C GLY A 194 -17.10 8.06 9.75
N SER A 195 -16.93 6.77 9.52
CA SER A 195 -18.00 5.77 9.59
C SER A 195 -17.72 4.73 10.66
N THR A 196 -18.77 4.32 11.37
CA THR A 196 -18.75 3.14 12.24
C THR A 196 -19.05 1.84 11.47
N GLU A 197 -19.29 1.93 10.17
CA GLU A 197 -19.52 0.78 9.29
C GLU A 197 -18.22 0.04 8.95
N GLN A 198 -18.37 -1.20 8.47
CA GLN A 198 -17.24 -2.07 8.18
C GLN A 198 -16.29 -1.51 7.11
N VAL A 199 -15.01 -1.55 7.43
CA VAL A 199 -13.91 -1.15 6.54
C VAL A 199 -13.69 -2.19 5.44
N ALA A 200 -13.24 -1.73 4.27
CA ALA A 200 -12.85 -2.60 3.16
C ALA A 200 -11.72 -3.57 3.56
N GLU A 201 -11.80 -4.79 3.05
CA GLU A 201 -10.79 -5.83 3.28
C GLU A 201 -9.63 -5.72 2.30
N PHE A 202 -8.42 -5.98 2.78
CA PHE A 202 -7.25 -6.18 1.92
C PHE A 202 -7.01 -7.68 1.77
N GLY A 203 -7.00 -8.17 0.53
CA GLY A 203 -6.54 -9.50 0.20
C GLY A 203 -5.01 -9.56 0.23
N ILE A 204 -4.47 -10.21 1.25
CA ILE A 204 -3.01 -10.41 1.39
C ILE A 204 -2.58 -11.59 0.53
N ASP A 205 -3.38 -12.65 0.51
CA ASP A 205 -3.17 -13.81 -0.35
C ASP A 205 -4.51 -14.52 -0.61
N ALA A 206 -4.47 -15.70 -1.25
CA ALA A 206 -5.67 -16.48 -1.58
C ALA A 206 -6.47 -16.96 -0.35
N ALA A 207 -5.85 -17.07 0.82
CA ALA A 207 -6.45 -17.57 2.06
C ALA A 207 -6.52 -16.50 3.17
N THR A 208 -5.77 -15.40 3.05
CA THR A 208 -5.65 -14.38 4.09
C THR A 208 -6.20 -13.05 3.61
N THR A 209 -7.20 -12.55 4.33
CA THR A 209 -7.67 -11.16 4.26
C THR A 209 -7.40 -10.47 5.59
N ILE A 210 -7.18 -9.16 5.55
CA ILE A 210 -7.04 -8.34 6.76
C ILE A 210 -7.99 -7.15 6.71
N ARG A 211 -8.18 -6.54 7.88
CA ARG A 211 -8.96 -5.32 8.09
C ARG A 211 -8.22 -4.44 9.08
N PHE A 212 -8.23 -3.14 8.83
CA PHE A 212 -7.83 -2.14 9.81
C PHE A 212 -9.07 -1.70 10.57
N GLY A 213 -9.15 -2.10 11.84
CA GLY A 213 -10.27 -1.75 12.73
C GLY A 213 -10.08 -0.41 13.44
N GLN A 214 -8.87 0.14 13.37
CA GLN A 214 -8.45 1.33 14.09
C GLN A 214 -9.05 2.61 13.47
N THR A 215 -9.74 3.41 14.28
CA THR A 215 -10.39 4.65 13.88
C THR A 215 -10.05 5.80 14.83
N ALA A 216 -10.29 7.05 14.38
CA ALA A 216 -10.18 8.21 15.28
C ALA A 216 -11.24 8.20 16.40
N ASN A 217 -12.24 7.32 16.28
CA ASN A 217 -13.33 7.17 17.21
C ASN A 217 -13.06 6.12 18.31
N ASP A 218 -11.89 5.49 18.30
CA ASP A 218 -11.54 4.48 19.30
C ASP A 218 -11.33 5.10 20.68
N GLY A 219 -11.68 4.36 21.74
CA GLY A 219 -11.66 4.86 23.11
C GLY A 219 -10.30 5.44 23.55
N ALA A 220 -9.20 4.79 23.17
CA ALA A 220 -7.85 5.28 23.46
C ALA A 220 -7.60 6.67 22.85
N THR A 221 -7.94 6.83 21.57
CA THR A 221 -7.84 8.10 20.85
C THR A 221 -8.73 9.17 21.48
N ARG A 222 -9.98 8.83 21.82
CA ARG A 222 -10.91 9.76 22.48
C ARG A 222 -10.38 10.25 23.81
N LYS A 223 -9.78 9.39 24.64
CA LYS A 223 -9.20 9.79 25.94
C LYS A 223 -7.99 10.73 25.80
N ILE A 224 -7.13 10.50 24.80
CA ILE A 224 -6.03 11.43 24.49
C ILE A 224 -6.58 12.79 24.03
N LEU A 225 -7.54 12.79 23.10
CA LEU A 225 -8.18 14.01 22.60
C LEU A 225 -8.93 14.76 23.70
N LEU A 226 -9.58 14.06 24.63
CA LEU A 226 -10.23 14.63 25.80
C LEU A 226 -9.23 15.43 26.64
N GLY A 227 -8.09 14.84 26.99
CA GLY A 227 -7.09 15.54 27.81
C GLY A 227 -6.48 16.74 27.09
N LEU A 228 -6.17 16.62 25.80
CA LEU A 228 -5.72 17.74 24.96
C LEU A 228 -6.77 18.86 24.90
N THR A 229 -8.05 18.50 24.77
CA THR A 229 -9.17 19.45 24.73
C THR A 229 -9.33 20.15 26.07
N ILE A 230 -9.21 19.44 27.19
CA ILE A 230 -9.23 20.03 28.54
C ILE A 230 -8.12 21.08 28.69
N GLY A 231 -6.88 20.76 28.29
CA GLY A 231 -5.79 21.73 28.32
C GLY A 231 -6.04 22.94 27.41
N ALA A 232 -6.63 22.72 26.23
CA ALA A 232 -7.02 23.79 25.33
C ALA A 232 -8.12 24.70 25.91
N LEU A 233 -9.10 24.15 26.64
CA LEU A 233 -10.13 24.92 27.32
C LEU A 233 -9.54 25.83 28.41
N VAL A 234 -8.63 25.31 29.23
CA VAL A 234 -7.89 26.11 30.24
C VAL A 234 -7.04 27.19 29.56
N ALA A 235 -6.38 26.87 28.44
CA ALA A 235 -5.64 27.85 27.65
C ALA A 235 -6.55 28.96 27.09
N LYS A 236 -7.79 28.65 26.77
CA LYS A 236 -8.82 29.60 26.29
C LYS A 236 -9.58 30.32 27.41
N GLY A 237 -9.24 30.08 28.67
CA GLY A 237 -9.77 30.83 29.82
C GLY A 237 -10.90 30.16 30.58
N ALA A 238 -11.08 28.84 30.41
CA ALA A 238 -11.98 28.08 31.28
C ALA A 238 -11.53 28.24 32.75
N PHE A 239 -12.48 28.63 33.61
CA PHE A 239 -12.27 28.90 35.03
C PHE A 239 -11.19 29.96 35.33
N ASP A 240 -11.00 30.95 34.44
CA ASP A 240 -10.10 32.07 34.72
C ASP A 240 -10.47 32.77 36.05
N GLY A 241 -9.46 32.96 36.91
CA GLY A 241 -9.63 33.49 38.27
C GLY A 241 -9.81 32.43 39.35
N ASP A 242 -10.08 31.17 39.00
CA ASP A 242 -10.12 30.03 39.91
C ASP A 242 -8.96 29.07 39.61
N HIS A 243 -7.82 29.34 40.26
CA HIS A 243 -6.61 28.55 40.07
C HIS A 243 -6.81 27.07 40.45
N ALA A 244 -7.55 26.79 41.52
CA ALA A 244 -7.78 25.42 41.97
C ALA A 244 -8.57 24.62 40.93
N ALA A 245 -9.64 25.22 40.39
CA ALA A 245 -10.42 24.61 39.32
C ALA A 245 -9.58 24.36 38.05
N GLN A 246 -8.71 25.29 37.68
CA GLN A 246 -7.80 25.12 36.54
C GLN A 246 -6.79 23.98 36.78
N VAL A 247 -6.23 23.87 37.99
CA VAL A 247 -5.33 22.77 38.38
C VAL A 247 -6.07 21.43 38.29
N ASP A 248 -7.29 21.34 38.80
CA ASP A 248 -8.09 20.12 38.76
C ASP A 248 -8.40 19.68 37.33
N MET A 249 -8.75 20.63 36.45
CA MET A 249 -8.93 20.34 35.03
C MET A 249 -7.65 19.82 34.39
N MET A 250 -6.51 20.49 34.63
CA MET A 250 -5.23 20.05 34.07
C MET A 250 -4.86 18.63 34.55
N ARG A 251 -5.00 18.33 35.84
CA ARG A 251 -4.74 16.98 36.36
C ARG A 251 -5.66 15.93 35.76
N ALA A 252 -6.95 16.23 35.63
CA ALA A 252 -7.90 15.32 35.00
C ALA A 252 -7.59 15.07 33.51
N GLY A 253 -7.20 16.11 32.77
CA GLY A 253 -6.76 15.98 31.38
C GLY A 253 -5.49 15.15 31.25
N GLY A 254 -4.51 15.37 32.13
CA GLY A 254 -3.29 14.56 32.17
C GLY A 254 -3.54 13.09 32.50
N ALA A 255 -4.46 12.82 33.44
CA ALA A 255 -4.88 11.46 33.78
C ALA A 255 -5.57 10.76 32.60
N ALA A 256 -6.48 11.45 31.90
CA ALA A 256 -7.14 10.93 30.70
C ALA A 256 -6.13 10.59 29.58
N MET A 257 -5.08 11.40 29.42
CA MET A 257 -4.00 11.14 28.47
C MET A 257 -3.20 9.88 28.83
N MET A 258 -2.83 9.70 30.11
CA MET A 258 -2.14 8.50 30.57
C MET A 258 -2.99 7.23 30.38
N GLU A 259 -4.30 7.31 30.66
CA GLU A 259 -5.24 6.21 30.42
C GLU A 259 -5.34 5.90 28.92
N GLY A 260 -5.55 6.93 28.09
CA GLY A 260 -5.58 6.80 26.64
C GLY A 260 -4.28 6.23 26.07
N ASN A 261 -3.13 6.58 26.63
CA ASN A 261 -1.83 6.05 26.23
C ASN A 261 -1.72 4.53 26.46
N SER A 262 -2.24 4.04 27.59
CA SER A 262 -2.29 2.60 27.88
C SER A 262 -3.13 1.86 26.84
N GLY A 263 -4.26 2.43 26.43
CA GLY A 263 -5.07 1.91 25.32
C GLY A 263 -4.37 2.01 23.96
N MET A 264 -3.60 3.08 23.74
CA MET A 264 -2.84 3.30 22.50
C MET A 264 -1.77 2.23 22.30
N VAL A 265 -1.09 1.81 23.37
CA VAL A 265 -0.12 0.70 23.33
C VAL A 265 -0.77 -0.59 22.82
N LEU A 266 -1.98 -0.91 23.30
CA LEU A 266 -2.72 -2.10 22.84
C LEU A 266 -3.15 -1.98 21.37
N MET A 267 -3.62 -0.80 20.98
CA MET A 267 -4.03 -0.51 19.60
C MET A 267 -2.86 -0.63 18.61
N ARG A 268 -1.68 -0.12 18.99
CA ARG A 268 -0.44 -0.26 18.22
C ARG A 268 0.07 -1.69 18.19
N ALA A 269 -0.10 -2.44 19.28
CA ALA A 269 0.26 -3.86 19.31
C ALA A 269 -0.61 -4.69 18.36
N ASP A 270 -1.92 -4.46 18.33
CA ASP A 270 -2.85 -5.12 17.41
C ASP A 270 -2.53 -4.80 15.94
N LEU A 271 -2.24 -3.52 15.65
CA LEU A 271 -1.76 -3.12 14.32
C LEU A 271 -0.43 -3.81 13.97
N GLY A 272 0.48 -3.97 14.93
CA GLY A 272 1.74 -4.71 14.75
C GLY A 272 1.55 -6.19 14.40
N VAL A 273 0.52 -6.84 14.96
CA VAL A 273 0.13 -8.20 14.55
C VAL A 273 -0.33 -8.21 13.09
N THR A 274 -1.11 -7.22 12.68
CA THR A 274 -1.56 -7.06 11.30
C THR A 274 -0.39 -6.82 10.35
N GLU A 275 0.57 -5.97 10.72
CA GLU A 275 1.81 -5.74 9.97
C GLU A 275 2.60 -7.04 9.75
N HIS A 276 2.75 -7.85 10.80
CA HIS A 276 3.44 -9.14 10.72
C HIS A 276 2.70 -10.15 9.82
N ILE A 277 1.36 -10.14 9.80
CA ILE A 277 0.57 -10.96 8.87
C ILE A 277 0.83 -10.53 7.43
N ILE A 278 0.84 -9.23 7.15
CA ILE A 278 1.13 -8.67 5.82
C ILE A 278 2.55 -9.05 5.36
N GLU A 279 3.54 -8.91 6.24
CA GLU A 279 4.94 -9.22 5.94
C GLU A 279 5.12 -10.70 5.60
N ARG A 280 4.60 -11.60 6.45
CA ARG A 280 4.63 -13.04 6.18
C ARG A 280 3.94 -13.41 4.88
N GLY A 281 2.81 -12.76 4.60
CA GLY A 281 2.07 -12.94 3.36
C GLY A 281 2.90 -12.52 2.14
N SER A 282 3.57 -11.38 2.23
CA SER A 282 4.42 -10.82 1.18
C SER A 282 5.63 -11.71 0.88
N VAL A 283 6.33 -12.22 1.91
CA VAL A 283 7.46 -13.16 1.73
C VAL A 283 7.01 -14.44 1.00
N ARG A 284 5.84 -14.97 1.35
CA ARG A 284 5.29 -16.15 0.67
C ARG A 284 4.90 -15.86 -0.77
N LEU A 285 4.32 -14.69 -1.06
CA LEU A 285 4.01 -14.27 -2.43
C LEU A 285 5.27 -14.09 -3.27
N ASP A 286 6.33 -13.49 -2.73
CA ASP A 286 7.59 -13.32 -3.44
C ASP A 286 8.25 -14.67 -3.74
N THR A 287 8.22 -15.59 -2.77
CA THR A 287 8.67 -16.98 -3.00
C THR A 287 7.88 -17.65 -4.12
N MET A 288 6.55 -17.54 -4.09
CA MET A 288 5.67 -18.11 -5.12
C MET A 288 5.94 -17.49 -6.50
N LEU A 289 6.14 -16.17 -6.57
CA LEU A 289 6.48 -15.46 -7.80
C LEU A 289 7.80 -15.96 -8.37
N THR A 290 8.83 -16.08 -7.55
CA THR A 290 10.13 -16.60 -7.99
C THR A 290 10.02 -18.05 -8.48
N SER A 291 9.34 -18.93 -7.73
CA SER A 291 9.14 -20.32 -8.15
C SER A 291 8.39 -20.41 -9.48
N LEU A 292 7.28 -19.68 -9.62
CA LEU A 292 6.52 -19.66 -10.88
C LEU A 292 7.30 -19.05 -12.04
N GLN A 293 8.17 -18.07 -11.79
CA GLN A 293 9.05 -17.51 -12.82
C GLN A 293 10.13 -18.50 -13.25
N ILE A 294 10.70 -19.27 -12.33
CA ILE A 294 11.65 -20.35 -12.64
C ILE A 294 10.96 -21.42 -13.49
N GLU A 295 9.80 -21.93 -13.05
CA GLU A 295 9.04 -22.94 -13.81
C GLU A 295 8.65 -22.43 -15.19
N ARG A 296 8.17 -21.19 -15.29
CA ARG A 296 7.88 -20.55 -16.58
C ARG A 296 9.11 -20.56 -17.48
N THR A 297 10.28 -20.20 -16.92
CA THR A 297 11.53 -20.11 -17.67
C THR A 297 11.97 -21.51 -18.13
N ASN A 298 11.93 -22.52 -17.26
CA ASN A 298 12.22 -23.92 -17.60
C ASN A 298 11.34 -24.44 -18.75
N MET A 299 10.08 -23.99 -18.83
CA MET A 299 9.16 -24.38 -19.91
C MET A 299 9.45 -23.71 -21.26
N ILE A 300 10.06 -22.52 -21.29
CA ILE A 300 10.19 -21.73 -22.52
C ILE A 300 11.65 -21.39 -22.88
N GLN A 301 12.61 -21.81 -22.07
CA GLN A 301 14.02 -21.52 -22.27
C GLN A 301 14.56 -22.26 -23.50
N ALA A 302 15.35 -21.55 -24.30
CA ALA A 302 16.13 -22.15 -25.37
C ALA A 302 17.52 -22.56 -24.85
N ASP A 303 18.04 -23.69 -25.32
CA ASP A 303 19.47 -24.00 -25.20
C ASP A 303 20.21 -23.10 -26.20
N THR A 304 20.91 -22.09 -25.70
CA THR A 304 21.62 -21.11 -26.54
C THR A 304 22.82 -21.71 -27.26
N TYR A 305 23.42 -22.77 -26.74
CA TYR A 305 24.50 -23.49 -27.42
C TYR A 305 23.95 -24.28 -28.60
N GLU A 306 22.85 -25.01 -28.38
CA GLU A 306 22.16 -25.75 -29.44
C GLU A 306 21.65 -24.78 -30.52
N ALA A 307 20.96 -23.71 -30.12
CA ALA A 307 20.43 -22.70 -31.04
C ALA A 307 21.56 -21.99 -31.81
N GLY A 308 22.69 -21.70 -31.16
CA GLY A 308 23.87 -21.12 -31.81
C GLY A 308 24.51 -22.07 -32.83
N SER A 309 24.60 -23.36 -32.51
CA SER A 309 25.09 -24.38 -33.44
C SER A 309 24.17 -24.50 -34.67
N GLN A 310 22.86 -24.56 -34.45
CA GLN A 310 21.87 -24.59 -35.52
C GLN A 310 21.88 -23.31 -36.36
N LEU A 311 22.13 -22.14 -35.75
CA LEU A 311 22.22 -20.86 -36.45
C LEU A 311 23.36 -20.88 -37.47
N ILE A 312 24.57 -21.25 -37.03
CA ILE A 312 25.76 -21.35 -37.90
C ILE A 312 25.52 -22.36 -39.03
N GLN A 313 24.90 -23.49 -38.71
CA GLN A 313 24.55 -24.50 -39.72
C GLN A 313 23.58 -23.94 -40.77
N THR A 314 22.56 -23.19 -40.34
CA THR A 314 21.55 -22.59 -41.21
C THR A 314 22.15 -21.47 -42.08
N GLU A 315 23.05 -20.66 -41.53
CA GLU A 315 23.83 -19.66 -42.28
C GLU A 315 24.68 -20.33 -43.36
N THR A 316 25.40 -21.41 -43.01
CA THR A 316 26.21 -22.18 -43.97
C THR A 316 25.34 -22.77 -45.09
N GLN A 317 24.15 -23.29 -44.76
CA GLN A 317 23.20 -23.79 -45.77
C GLN A 317 22.71 -22.69 -46.70
N LEU A 318 22.47 -21.48 -46.19
CA LEU A 318 22.07 -20.32 -46.98
C LEU A 318 23.18 -19.88 -47.94
N GLU A 319 24.43 -19.84 -47.46
CA GLU A 319 25.61 -19.57 -48.29
C GLU A 319 25.77 -20.61 -49.40
N ALA A 320 25.62 -21.90 -49.07
CA ALA A 320 25.67 -22.98 -50.05
C ALA A 320 24.55 -22.87 -51.10
N LEU A 321 23.34 -22.49 -50.70
CA LEU A 321 22.21 -22.26 -51.60
C LEU A 321 22.50 -21.08 -52.55
N PHE A 322 23.09 -19.98 -52.07
CA PHE A 322 23.51 -18.87 -52.93
C PHE A 322 24.64 -19.26 -53.88
N ALA A 323 25.63 -20.03 -53.42
CA ALA A 323 26.70 -20.56 -54.27
C ALA A 323 26.16 -21.46 -55.39
N MET A 324 25.21 -22.35 -55.08
CA MET A 324 24.53 -23.18 -56.08
C MET A 324 23.71 -22.36 -57.06
N THR A 325 22.97 -21.36 -56.57
CA THR A 325 22.17 -20.46 -57.42
C THR A 325 23.06 -19.68 -58.39
N ALA A 326 24.19 -19.16 -57.92
CA ALA A 326 25.18 -18.47 -58.75
C ALA A 326 25.83 -19.40 -59.79
N ARG A 327 26.08 -20.67 -59.44
CA ARG A 327 26.62 -21.67 -60.39
C ARG A 327 25.59 -22.05 -61.45
N LEU A 328 24.31 -22.18 -61.08
CA LEU A 328 23.21 -22.46 -62.01
C LEU A 328 22.92 -21.27 -62.93
N SER A 329 22.99 -20.03 -62.45
CA SER A 329 22.84 -18.83 -63.31
C SER A 329 23.98 -18.70 -64.32
N ASN A 330 25.19 -19.15 -63.95
CA ASN A 330 26.37 -19.17 -64.83
C ASN A 330 26.35 -20.31 -65.87
N LEU A 331 25.49 -21.32 -65.72
CA LEU A 331 25.28 -22.42 -66.67
C LEU A 331 24.14 -22.13 -67.67
N SER A 332 23.58 -20.92 -67.68
CA SER A 332 22.52 -20.57 -68.63
C SER A 332 23.01 -20.75 -70.07
N LEU A 333 22.10 -21.23 -70.94
CA LEU A 333 22.32 -21.53 -72.36
C LEU A 333 23.02 -20.39 -73.13
N ALA A 334 22.94 -19.15 -72.64
CA ALA A 334 23.63 -17.98 -73.18
C ALA A 334 25.17 -18.01 -73.07
N LYS A 335 25.73 -18.95 -72.31
CA LYS A 335 27.19 -19.17 -72.23
C LYS A 335 27.66 -20.41 -73.01
N TYR A 336 26.71 -21.20 -73.53
CA TYR A 336 26.97 -22.41 -74.33
C TYR A 336 26.67 -22.21 -75.83
N LEU A 337 25.94 -21.13 -76.19
CA LEU A 337 25.84 -20.57 -77.53
C LEU A 337 26.86 -19.44 -77.68
#